data_AF-X1BEX6-F1
#
_entry.id   AF-X1BEX6-F1
#
_cell.length_a   1.000
_cell.length_b   1.000
_cell.length_c   1.000
_cell.angle_alpha   90.00
_cell.angle_beta   90.00
_cell.angle_gamma   90.00
#
_symmetry.space_group_name_H-M   'P 1'
#
loop_
_entity.id
_entity.type
_entity.pdbx_description
1 polymer ?
#
loop_
_entity_poly.entity_id
_entity_poly.type
_entity_poly.pdbx_seq_one_letter_code
_entity_poly.pdbx_strand_id
1 'polypeptide(L)'
;MPNPEEVYIDFASKVSFLEFIQEEFKYADVPVEELRQEISLLESRSPWNINDLSEYIKKYPRSFIIFQNIFQLLRFTNAQLIHFVFDVVKLNSLNIDAIYEYMILNLKRDLEFRKIYLKTINQKLKYNNFIICIDQYDKKYLVATFKLTISKYINKILKDFDVL
;
A
#
# COMPACT_ATOMS: atom_id res chain seq x y z
N MET A 1 9.15 -25.84 27.07
CA MET A 1 8.68 -25.54 25.69
C MET A 1 8.57 -24.04 25.56
N PRO A 2 9.03 -23.41 24.46
CA PRO A 2 8.88 -21.97 24.29
C PRO A 2 7.39 -21.59 24.23
N ASN A 3 7.05 -20.42 24.78
CA ASN A 3 5.68 -19.90 24.75
C ASN A 3 5.25 -19.72 23.27
N PRO A 4 4.13 -20.33 22.82
CA PRO A 4 3.65 -20.19 21.44
C PRO A 4 3.48 -18.74 20.99
N GLU A 5 3.09 -17.85 21.90
CA GLU A 5 2.91 -16.42 21.63
C GLU A 5 4.25 -15.73 21.33
N GLU A 6 5.28 -16.01 22.12
CA GLU A 6 6.63 -15.45 21.91
C GLU A 6 7.24 -15.93 20.59
N VAL A 7 7.02 -17.20 20.24
CA VAL A 7 7.46 -17.78 18.96
C VAL A 7 6.75 -17.07 17.80
N TYR A 8 5.45 -16.81 17.92
CA TYR A 8 4.69 -16.09 16.90
C TYR A 8 5.14 -14.64 16.76
N ILE A 9 5.36 -13.92 17.86
CA ILE A 9 5.86 -12.53 17.84
C ILE A 9 7.24 -12.45 17.18
N ASP A 10 8.15 -13.37 17.55
CA ASP A 10 9.48 -13.42 16.96
C ASP A 10 9.40 -13.70 15.45
N PHE A 11 8.60 -14.68 15.03
CA PHE A 11 8.33 -14.96 13.62
C PHE A 11 7.75 -13.73 12.90
N ALA A 12 6.65 -13.16 13.40
CA ALA A 12 5.95 -12.04 12.79
C ALA A 12 6.83 -10.79 12.66
N SER A 13 7.70 -10.53 13.64
CA SER A 13 8.66 -9.42 13.58
C SER A 13 9.69 -9.60 12.45
N LYS A 14 10.02 -10.84 12.12
CA LYS A 14 11.00 -11.22 11.08
C LYS A 14 10.39 -11.49 9.72
N VAL A 15 9.05 -11.56 9.60
CA VAL A 15 8.37 -11.75 8.31
C VAL A 15 8.85 -10.69 7.34
N SER A 16 9.45 -11.15 6.25
CA SER A 16 9.95 -10.28 5.21
C SER A 16 8.90 -10.15 4.12
N PHE A 17 8.69 -8.93 3.68
CA PHE A 17 7.98 -8.56 2.46
C PHE A 17 8.90 -8.75 1.22
N LEU A 18 9.70 -9.82 1.15
CA LEU A 18 10.61 -10.06 0.01
C LEU A 18 9.87 -10.23 -1.32
N GLU A 19 8.68 -10.83 -1.28
CA GLU A 19 7.80 -10.96 -2.46
C GLU A 19 7.53 -9.61 -3.12
N PHE A 20 7.57 -8.55 -2.33
CA PHE A 20 7.24 -7.23 -2.76
C PHE A 20 8.42 -6.58 -3.49
N ILE A 21 9.68 -6.88 -3.12
CA ILE A 21 10.90 -6.30 -3.72
C ILE A 21 11.00 -6.54 -5.23
N GLN A 22 10.33 -7.57 -5.75
CA GLN A 22 10.28 -7.81 -7.19
C GLN A 22 9.67 -6.60 -7.92
N GLU A 23 10.22 -6.22 -9.08
CA GLU A 23 9.62 -5.19 -9.93
C GLU A 23 8.25 -5.67 -10.44
N GLU A 24 7.20 -5.52 -9.63
CA GLU A 24 5.82 -5.85 -10.00
C GLU A 24 5.24 -4.81 -10.98
N PHE A 25 5.90 -3.66 -11.10
CA PHE A 25 5.60 -2.64 -12.10
C PHE A 25 6.50 -2.87 -13.31
N LYS A 26 5.93 -3.29 -14.44
CA LYS A 26 6.57 -2.97 -15.71
C LYS A 26 6.55 -1.45 -15.84
N TYR A 27 7.65 -0.84 -16.29
CA TYR A 27 7.65 0.57 -16.67
C TYR A 27 6.44 0.82 -17.58
N ALA A 28 5.54 1.70 -17.13
CA ALA A 28 4.42 2.15 -17.94
C ALA A 28 5.01 3.04 -19.04
N ASP A 29 5.45 2.42 -20.12
CA ASP A 29 5.85 3.11 -21.34
C ASP A 29 4.57 3.51 -22.09
N VAL A 30 3.80 4.40 -21.48
CA VAL A 30 2.69 5.06 -22.18
C VAL A 30 3.32 6.19 -22.97
N PRO A 31 3.33 6.12 -24.31
CA PRO A 31 3.88 7.19 -25.12
C PRO A 31 2.87 8.35 -25.15
N VAL A 32 2.82 9.12 -24.05
CA VAL A 32 1.82 10.18 -23.82
C VAL A 32 1.82 11.19 -24.96
N GLU A 33 3.00 11.55 -25.46
CA GLU A 33 3.11 12.48 -26.59
C GLU A 33 2.62 11.88 -27.91
N GLU A 34 2.76 10.57 -28.12
CA GLU A 34 2.20 9.90 -29.31
C GLU A 34 0.69 9.71 -29.23
N LEU A 35 0.14 9.62 -28.02
CA LEU A 35 -1.28 9.36 -27.75
C LEU A 35 -2.05 10.62 -27.33
N ARG A 36 -1.45 11.81 -27.48
CA ARG A 36 -2.02 13.06 -26.98
C ARG A 36 -3.40 13.35 -27.57
N GLN A 37 -3.62 13.06 -28.85
CA GLN A 37 -4.92 13.27 -29.50
C GLN A 37 -5.99 12.35 -28.94
N GLU A 38 -5.65 11.08 -28.76
CA GLU A 38 -6.48 10.04 -28.16
C GLU A 38 -6.88 10.40 -26.73
N ILE A 39 -5.92 10.87 -25.93
CA ILE A 39 -6.13 11.32 -24.54
C ILE A 39 -7.06 12.53 -24.50
N SER A 40 -6.79 13.57 -25.29
CA SER A 40 -7.65 14.77 -25.31
C SER A 40 -9.08 14.46 -25.73
N LEU A 41 -9.29 13.50 -26.64
CA LEU A 41 -10.63 13.05 -27.02
C LEU A 41 -11.35 12.34 -25.86
N LEU A 42 -10.65 11.49 -25.12
CA LEU A 42 -11.18 10.82 -23.93
C LEU A 42 -11.56 11.82 -22.83
N GLU A 43 -10.75 12.86 -22.62
CA GLU A 43 -10.99 13.94 -21.66
C GLU A 43 -12.15 14.86 -22.08
N SER A 44 -12.32 15.09 -23.38
CA SER A 44 -13.30 16.05 -23.92
C SER A 44 -14.76 15.63 -23.75
N ARG A 45 -15.02 14.35 -23.45
CA ARG A 45 -16.37 13.79 -23.37
C ARG A 45 -16.53 13.03 -22.06
N SER A 46 -17.51 13.43 -21.25
CA SER A 46 -17.97 12.68 -20.10
C SER A 46 -19.49 12.85 -19.98
N PRO A 47 -20.28 11.78 -19.81
CA PRO A 47 -19.90 10.39 -19.52
C PRO A 47 -19.67 9.52 -20.77
N TRP A 48 -18.79 8.51 -20.65
CA TRP A 48 -18.60 7.45 -21.65
C TRP A 48 -19.48 6.24 -21.31
N ASN A 49 -20.20 5.69 -22.28
CA ASN A 49 -20.86 4.38 -22.15
C ASN A 49 -20.12 3.30 -22.96
N ILE A 50 -20.49 2.04 -22.75
CA ILE A 50 -19.84 0.86 -23.37
C ILE A 50 -19.87 0.94 -24.91
N ASN A 51 -20.96 1.46 -25.49
CA ASN A 51 -21.10 1.56 -26.94
C ASN A 51 -20.18 2.65 -27.50
N ASP A 52 -20.14 3.84 -26.86
CA ASP A 52 -19.24 4.93 -27.23
C ASP A 52 -17.76 4.52 -27.12
N LEU A 53 -17.39 3.80 -26.05
CA LEU A 53 -16.05 3.26 -25.85
C LEU A 53 -15.69 2.21 -26.92
N SER A 54 -16.64 1.33 -27.28
CA SER A 54 -16.45 0.33 -28.33
C SER A 54 -16.21 0.99 -29.69
N GLU A 55 -16.99 2.01 -30.05
CA GLU A 55 -16.77 2.77 -31.28
C GLU A 55 -15.45 3.56 -31.26
N TYR A 56 -15.11 4.15 -30.12
CA TYR A 56 -13.85 4.85 -29.94
C TYR A 56 -12.63 3.94 -30.11
N ILE A 57 -12.62 2.76 -29.49
CA ILE A 57 -11.52 1.78 -29.62
C ILE A 57 -11.43 1.25 -31.07
N LYS A 58 -12.57 1.05 -31.75
CA LYS A 58 -12.56 0.68 -33.18
C LYS A 58 -11.92 1.77 -34.05
N LYS A 59 -12.15 3.04 -33.72
CA LYS A 59 -11.60 4.19 -34.44
C LYS A 59 -10.14 4.46 -34.09
N TYR A 60 -9.75 4.24 -32.85
CA TYR A 60 -8.41 4.46 -32.31
C TYR A 60 -7.90 3.22 -31.57
N PRO A 61 -7.52 2.15 -32.30
CA PRO A 61 -7.13 0.89 -31.67
C PRO A 61 -5.87 1.01 -30.80
N ARG A 62 -4.96 1.96 -31.09
CA ARG A 62 -3.78 2.23 -30.25
C ARG A 62 -4.14 2.75 -28.86
N SER A 63 -5.30 3.38 -28.69
CA SER A 63 -5.79 3.83 -27.38
C SER A 63 -6.03 2.69 -26.39
N PHE A 64 -6.09 1.43 -26.86
CA PHE A 64 -6.14 0.26 -25.98
C PHE A 64 -4.99 0.23 -24.96
N ILE A 65 -3.81 0.74 -25.33
CA ILE A 65 -2.66 0.87 -24.41
C ILE A 65 -3.00 1.75 -23.21
N ILE A 66 -3.76 2.83 -23.40
CA ILE A 66 -4.20 3.73 -22.33
C ILE A 66 -5.06 2.95 -21.35
N PHE A 67 -6.07 2.23 -21.86
CA PHE A 67 -6.96 1.41 -21.02
C PHE A 67 -6.24 0.27 -20.31
N GLN A 68 -5.28 -0.38 -20.97
CA GLN A 68 -4.46 -1.42 -20.36
C GLN A 68 -3.62 -0.88 -19.20
N ASN A 69 -3.01 0.30 -19.36
CA ASN A 69 -2.23 0.95 -18.32
C ASN A 69 -3.12 1.45 -17.18
N ILE A 70 -4.28 2.06 -17.49
CA ILE A 70 -5.28 2.41 -16.47
C ILE A 70 -5.72 1.16 -15.72
N PHE A 71 -5.98 0.06 -16.41
CA PHE A 71 -6.41 -1.19 -15.78
C PHE A 71 -5.30 -1.82 -14.92
N GLN A 72 -4.03 -1.68 -15.32
CA GLN A 72 -2.89 -2.05 -14.46
C GLN A 72 -2.80 -1.15 -13.23
N LEU A 73 -2.98 0.17 -13.38
CA LEU A 73 -3.03 1.13 -12.28
C LEU A 73 -4.23 0.90 -11.36
N LEU A 74 -5.37 0.43 -11.87
CA LEU A 74 -6.54 0.08 -11.07
C LEU A 74 -6.40 -1.29 -10.39
N ARG A 75 -5.42 -2.10 -10.79
CA ARG A 75 -5.16 -3.44 -10.27
C ARG A 75 -3.99 -3.49 -9.30
N PHE A 76 -3.84 -2.48 -8.43
CA PHE A 76 -2.89 -2.60 -7.32
C PHE A 76 -3.21 -3.87 -6.50
N THR A 77 -2.34 -4.87 -6.60
CA THR A 77 -2.35 -5.98 -5.66
C THR A 77 -1.99 -5.44 -4.27
N ASN A 78 -2.30 -6.19 -3.20
CA ASN A 78 -1.83 -5.85 -1.85
C ASN A 78 -0.30 -5.61 -1.84
N ALA A 79 0.44 -6.30 -2.71
CA ALA A 79 1.88 -6.15 -2.83
C ALA A 79 2.32 -4.84 -3.44
N GLN A 80 1.74 -4.48 -4.59
CA GLN A 80 1.99 -3.23 -5.26
C GLN A 80 1.61 -2.03 -4.40
N LEU A 81 0.50 -2.10 -3.65
CA LEU A 81 0.08 -1.00 -2.80
C LEU A 81 1.02 -0.83 -1.60
N ILE A 82 1.54 -1.92 -1.03
CA ILE A 82 2.56 -1.84 0.03
C ILE A 82 3.84 -1.20 -0.51
N HIS A 83 4.29 -1.57 -1.72
CA HIS A 83 5.43 -0.93 -2.39
C HIS A 83 5.26 0.55 -2.59
N PHE A 84 4.05 0.96 -2.95
CA PHE A 84 3.75 2.35 -3.22
C PHE A 84 3.69 3.18 -1.93
N VAL A 85 3.08 2.64 -0.87
CA VAL A 85 2.79 3.39 0.36
C VAL A 85 3.95 3.33 1.36
N PHE A 86 4.75 2.26 1.35
CA PHE A 86 5.82 2.04 2.32
C PHE A 86 7.18 1.80 1.67
N ASP A 87 8.22 2.22 2.39
CA ASP A 87 9.62 1.92 2.06
C ASP A 87 9.92 0.47 2.41
N VAL A 88 9.79 -0.40 1.41
CA VAL A 88 10.00 -1.84 1.56
C VAL A 88 11.43 -2.23 1.88
N VAL A 89 12.42 -1.40 1.53
CA VAL A 89 13.82 -1.64 1.89
C VAL A 89 13.95 -1.52 3.41
N LYS A 90 13.31 -0.51 4.01
CA LYS A 90 13.26 -0.37 5.47
C LYS A 90 12.45 -1.47 6.13
N LEU A 91 11.33 -1.90 5.55
CA LEU A 91 10.50 -2.98 6.11
C LEU A 91 11.19 -4.35 6.11
N ASN A 92 12.07 -4.59 5.12
CA ASN A 92 12.83 -5.82 4.94
C ASN A 92 14.23 -5.78 5.58
N SER A 93 14.55 -4.72 6.33
CA SER A 93 15.83 -4.63 7.03
C SER A 93 15.98 -5.76 8.05
N LEU A 94 17.17 -6.37 8.11
CA LEU A 94 17.53 -7.31 9.18
C LEU A 94 17.73 -6.60 10.54
N ASN A 95 17.90 -5.28 10.53
CA ASN A 95 18.04 -4.47 11.73
C ASN A 95 16.66 -4.05 12.26
N ILE A 96 16.26 -4.66 13.39
CA ILE A 96 14.98 -4.35 14.05
C ILE A 96 14.88 -2.89 14.49
N ASP A 97 15.99 -2.25 14.85
CA ASP A 97 16.01 -0.84 15.26
C ASP A 97 15.65 0.07 14.08
N ALA A 98 16.12 -0.25 12.89
CA ALA A 98 15.77 0.49 11.68
C ALA A 98 14.27 0.37 11.35
N ILE A 99 13.68 -0.82 11.52
CA ILE A 99 12.23 -1.02 11.34
C ILE A 99 11.46 -0.26 12.42
N TYR A 100 11.93 -0.29 13.66
CA TYR A 100 11.33 0.40 14.78
C TYR A 100 11.33 1.92 14.57
N GLU A 101 12.45 2.53 14.18
CA GLU A 101 12.53 3.95 13.86
C GLU A 101 11.60 4.32 12.71
N TYR A 102 11.55 3.48 11.67
CA TYR A 102 10.63 3.66 10.56
C TYR A 102 9.15 3.60 10.99
N MET A 103 8.81 2.68 11.90
CA MET A 103 7.49 2.63 12.53
C MET A 103 7.16 3.94 13.24
N ILE A 104 8.06 4.46 14.09
CA ILE A 104 7.83 5.73 14.81
C ILE A 104 7.57 6.88 13.83
N LEU A 105 8.34 6.95 12.74
CA LEU A 105 8.14 7.98 11.72
C LEU A 105 6.76 7.88 11.05
N ASN A 106 6.32 6.68 10.69
CA ASN A 106 4.98 6.46 10.11
C ASN A 106 3.89 6.84 11.10
N LEU A 107 4.00 6.42 12.36
CA LEU A 107 3.05 6.81 13.40
C LEU A 107 3.03 8.31 13.61
N LYS A 108 4.16 9.01 13.51
CA LYS A 108 4.21 10.47 13.67
C LYS A 108 3.57 11.22 12.50
N ARG A 109 3.68 10.72 11.28
CA ARG A 109 3.30 11.44 10.05
C ARG A 109 1.90 11.10 9.53
N ASP A 110 1.46 9.86 9.69
CA ASP A 110 0.17 9.40 9.15
C ASP A 110 -0.84 9.17 10.29
N LEU A 111 -1.86 10.04 10.35
CA LEU A 111 -2.91 9.99 11.38
C LEU A 111 -3.83 8.77 11.23
N GLU A 112 -4.16 8.36 10.00
CA GLU A 112 -5.04 7.21 9.78
C GLU A 112 -4.30 5.91 10.08
N PHE A 113 -3.07 5.78 9.59
CA PHE A 113 -2.21 4.64 9.92
C PHE A 113 -2.01 4.53 11.44
N ARG A 114 -1.72 5.65 12.12
CA ARG A 114 -1.61 5.71 13.59
C ARG A 114 -2.86 5.18 14.29
N LYS A 115 -4.06 5.58 13.86
CA LYS A 115 -5.32 5.11 14.46
C LYS A 115 -5.45 3.59 14.33
N ILE A 116 -5.11 3.02 13.17
CA ILE A 116 -5.20 1.56 12.95
C ILE A 116 -4.15 0.82 13.77
N TYR A 117 -2.94 1.36 13.87
CA TYR A 117 -1.87 0.80 14.69
C TYR A 117 -2.28 0.71 16.16
N LEU A 118 -2.69 1.83 16.75
CA LEU A 118 -3.08 1.89 18.17
C LEU A 118 -4.28 0.96 18.46
N LYS A 119 -5.27 0.91 17.55
CA LYS A 119 -6.40 -0.03 17.67
C LYS A 119 -5.98 -1.50 17.59
N THR A 120 -4.87 -1.81 16.90
CA THR A 120 -4.33 -3.17 16.83
C THR A 120 -3.67 -3.60 18.13
N ILE A 121 -3.09 -2.66 18.89
CA ILE A 121 -2.58 -2.91 20.24
C ILE A 121 -3.75 -2.96 21.23
N ASN A 122 -4.55 -1.89 21.30
CA ASN A 122 -5.67 -1.76 22.21
C ASN A 122 -6.63 -0.66 21.70
N GLN A 123 -7.91 -0.99 21.56
CA GLN A 123 -8.94 -0.08 21.02
C GLN A 123 -9.07 1.26 21.77
N LYS A 124 -8.73 1.32 23.05
CA LYS A 124 -8.82 2.51 23.90
C LYS A 124 -7.51 3.29 23.99
N LEU A 125 -6.45 2.83 23.35
CA LEU A 125 -5.12 3.41 23.45
C LEU A 125 -5.04 4.76 22.72
N LYS A 126 -4.63 5.80 23.45
CA LYS A 126 -4.38 7.14 22.91
C LYS A 126 -2.90 7.30 22.57
N TYR A 127 -2.61 8.03 21.49
CA TYR A 127 -1.25 8.24 20.99
C TYR A 127 -0.29 8.83 22.03
N ASN A 128 -0.72 9.86 22.76
CA ASN A 128 0.14 10.51 23.76
C ASN A 128 0.54 9.53 24.87
N ASN A 129 -0.41 8.71 25.34
CA ASN A 129 -0.14 7.71 26.36
C ASN A 129 0.78 6.61 25.82
N PHE A 130 0.56 6.18 24.56
CA PHE A 130 1.41 5.20 23.91
C PHE A 130 2.86 5.66 23.78
N ILE A 131 3.09 6.89 23.30
CA ILE A 131 4.45 7.44 23.13
C ILE A 131 5.19 7.57 24.46
N ILE A 132 4.50 8.00 25.52
CA ILE A 132 5.10 8.12 26.86
C ILE A 132 5.54 6.75 27.41
N CYS A 133 4.75 5.71 27.14
CA CYS A 133 5.01 4.37 27.64
C CYS A 133 5.69 3.45 26.61
N ILE A 134 6.20 3.97 25.50
CA ILE A 134 6.60 3.13 24.36
C ILE A 134 7.74 2.17 24.70
N ASP A 135 8.65 2.61 25.58
CA ASP A 135 9.80 1.82 26.04
C ASP A 135 9.40 0.66 26.99
N GLN A 136 8.15 0.63 27.45
CA GLN A 136 7.61 -0.45 28.27
C GLN A 136 7.18 -1.66 27.43
N TYR A 137 7.05 -1.48 26.12
CA TYR A 137 6.67 -2.55 25.21
C TYR A 137 7.90 -3.27 24.68
N ASP A 138 7.77 -4.59 24.48
CA ASP A 138 8.75 -5.35 23.75
C ASP A 138 8.87 -4.82 22.30
N LYS A 139 10.11 -4.55 21.86
CA LYS A 139 10.37 -3.98 20.54
C LYS A 139 9.92 -4.90 19.40
N LYS A 140 10.07 -6.23 19.56
CA LYS A 140 9.61 -7.22 18.57
C LYS A 140 8.09 -7.23 18.48
N TYR A 141 7.41 -7.13 19.61
CA TYR A 141 5.95 -6.97 19.65
C TYR A 141 5.50 -5.73 18.88
N LEU A 142 6.14 -4.58 19.09
CA LEU A 142 5.79 -3.34 18.38
C LEU A 142 6.02 -3.45 16.87
N VAL A 143 7.13 -4.07 16.44
CA VAL A 143 7.45 -4.29 15.03
C VAL A 143 6.50 -5.31 14.38
N ALA A 144 6.19 -6.42 15.06
CA ALA A 144 5.20 -7.39 14.58
C ALA A 144 3.82 -6.73 14.40
N THR A 145 3.40 -5.93 15.38
CA THR A 145 2.18 -5.12 15.30
C THR A 145 2.21 -4.14 14.13
N PHE A 146 3.36 -3.54 13.85
CA PHE A 146 3.54 -2.60 12.74
C PHE A 146 3.33 -3.28 11.40
N LYS A 147 3.97 -4.44 11.18
CA LYS A 147 3.80 -5.24 9.97
C LYS A 147 2.35 -5.71 9.79
N LEU A 148 1.69 -6.13 10.86
CA LEU A 148 0.26 -6.47 10.83
C LEU A 148 -0.61 -5.26 10.49
N THR A 149 -0.28 -4.09 11.02
CA THR A 149 -1.01 -2.83 10.77
C THR A 149 -0.92 -2.43 9.30
N ILE A 150 0.24 -2.61 8.66
CA ILE A 150 0.41 -2.37 7.21
C ILE A 150 -0.63 -3.16 6.42
N SER A 151 -0.77 -4.46 6.67
CA SER A 151 -1.78 -5.29 5.99
C SER A 151 -3.21 -4.78 6.23
N LYS A 152 -3.55 -4.40 7.47
CA LYS A 152 -4.87 -3.83 7.80
C LYS A 152 -5.12 -2.49 7.12
N TYR A 153 -4.11 -1.65 7.01
CA TYR A 153 -4.20 -0.33 6.38
C TYR A 153 -4.46 -0.46 4.87
N ILE A 154 -3.72 -1.36 4.21
CA ILE A 154 -3.88 -1.68 2.79
C ILE A 154 -5.29 -2.21 2.51
N ASN A 155 -5.76 -3.15 3.33
CA ASN A 155 -7.13 -3.66 3.23
C ASN A 155 -8.20 -2.59 3.45
N LYS A 156 -7.92 -1.55 4.25
CA LYS A 156 -8.85 -0.42 4.42
C LYS A 156 -8.86 0.45 3.17
N ILE A 157 -7.68 0.83 2.66
CA ILE A 157 -7.56 1.66 1.45
C ILE A 157 -8.26 0.99 0.26
N LEU A 158 -8.09 -0.32 0.09
CA LEU A 158 -8.73 -1.06 -1.00
C LEU A 158 -10.26 -1.12 -0.91
N LYS A 159 -10.83 -1.04 0.29
CA LYS A 159 -12.30 -1.02 0.49
C LYS A 159 -12.90 0.37 0.27
N ASP A 160 -12.12 1.41 0.51
CA ASP A 160 -12.53 2.80 0.30
C ASP A 160 -12.27 3.26 -1.16
N PHE A 161 -11.68 2.40 -1.99
CA PHE A 161 -11.44 2.64 -3.41
C PHE A 161 -12.72 2.37 -4.23
N ASP A 162 -13.65 3.31 -4.22
CA ASP A 162 -14.73 3.35 -5.20
C ASP A 162 -14.17 3.88 -6.52
N VAL A 163 -14.28 3.08 -7.57
CA VAL A 163 -13.99 3.52 -8.94
C VAL A 163 -15.08 4.51 -9.33
N LEU A 164 -14.68 5.78 -9.51
CA LEU A 164 -15.47 6.85 -10.12
C LEU A 164 -15.96 6.46 -11.52
#